data_AF-A0A381V276-F1
#
_entry.id   AF-A0A381V276-F1
#
_cell.length_a   1.000
_cell.length_b   1.000
_cell.length_c   1.000
_cell.angle_alpha   90.00
_cell.angle_beta   90.00
_cell.angle_gamma   90.00
#
_symmetry.space_group_name_H-M   'P 1'
#
loop_
_entity.id
_entity.type
_entity.pdbx_description
1 polymer ?
#
loop_
_entity_poly.entity_id
_entity_poly.type
_entity_poly.pdbx_seq_one_letter_code
_entity_poly.pdbx_strand_id
1 'polypeptide(L)' 'MGFVASDMSVTELGEVPADARLPTDYGDFRIRVFHEDSTGFDHVALTLGDMAGPDPVLVRVHSECLTGDAFGSL' A
#
# COMPACT_ATOMS: atom_id res chain seq x y z
N MET A 1 26.01 13.79 -9.14
CA MET A 1 24.83 13.10 -9.71
C MET A 1 23.90 12.78 -8.54
N GLY A 2 23.17 13.79 -8.05
CA GLY A 2 22.24 13.61 -6.93
C GLY A 2 20.83 13.47 -7.50
N PHE A 3 20.22 12.29 -7.34
CA PHE A 3 18.78 12.14 -7.51
C PHE A 3 18.14 12.89 -6.33
N VAL A 4 17.61 14.07 -6.59
CA VAL A 4 16.75 14.78 -5.65
C VAL A 4 15.43 14.02 -5.64
N ALA A 5 15.17 13.28 -4.57
CA ALA A 5 13.82 12.82 -4.25
C ALA A 5 13.00 14.07 -3.96
N SER A 6 12.36 14.61 -5.00
CA SER A 6 11.43 15.73 -4.89
C SER A 6 10.29 15.32 -3.98
N ASP A 7 10.25 15.92 -2.80
CA ASP A 7 9.13 16.04 -1.84
C ASP A 7 7.84 15.31 -2.25
N MET A 8 7.79 14.00 -2.00
CA MET A 8 6.57 13.19 -2.18
C MET A 8 5.79 13.25 -0.86
N SER A 9 4.83 14.17 -0.76
CA SER A 9 3.89 14.24 0.35
C SER A 9 2.74 13.26 0.11
N VAL A 10 2.76 12.13 0.82
CA VAL A 10 1.69 11.13 0.81
C VAL A 10 0.79 11.39 2.02
N THR A 11 -0.52 11.58 1.80
CA THR A 11 -1.48 12.00 2.84
C THR A 11 -2.59 10.96 3.02
N GLU A 12 -3.08 10.75 4.24
CA GLU A 12 -4.30 9.97 4.49
C GLU A 12 -5.54 10.83 4.19
N LEU A 13 -6.47 10.34 3.36
CA LEU A 13 -7.70 11.07 3.00
C LEU A 13 -8.62 11.25 4.24
N GLY A 14 -8.95 12.50 4.56
CA GLY A 14 -9.42 12.91 5.88
C GLY A 14 -10.92 12.80 6.20
N GLU A 15 -11.79 12.28 5.32
CA GLU A 15 -13.25 12.21 5.61
C GLU A 15 -13.80 10.80 5.81
N VAL A 16 -13.15 9.78 5.25
CA VAL A 16 -13.48 8.37 5.48
C VAL A 16 -12.18 7.67 5.82
N PRO A 17 -12.08 6.93 6.94
CA PRO A 17 -10.87 6.17 7.23
C PRO A 17 -10.65 5.23 6.05
N ALA A 18 -9.59 5.47 5.28
CA ALA A 18 -9.21 4.64 4.16
C ALA A 18 -8.51 3.38 4.67
N ASP A 19 -9.19 2.68 5.58
CA ASP A 19 -8.72 1.56 6.36
C ASP A 19 -9.84 0.53 6.45
N ALA A 20 -9.59 -0.68 5.98
CA ALA A 20 -10.56 -1.76 5.98
C ALA A 20 -9.90 -3.12 6.27
N ARG A 21 -10.73 -4.10 6.65
CA ARG A 21 -10.31 -5.50 6.72
C ARG A 21 -10.54 -6.17 5.38
N LEU A 22 -9.54 -6.88 4.89
CA LEU A 22 -9.54 -7.64 3.65
C LEU A 22 -9.24 -9.12 3.99
N PRO A 23 -10.25 -9.90 4.36
CA PRO A 23 -10.08 -11.35 4.54
C PRO A 23 -9.78 -11.99 3.18
N THR A 24 -8.71 -12.75 3.10
CA THR A 24 -8.29 -13.49 1.91
C THR A 24 -7.96 -14.94 2.26
N ASP A 25 -7.86 -15.82 1.27
CA ASP A 25 -7.42 -17.21 1.49
C ASP A 25 -5.99 -17.30 2.07
N TYR A 26 -5.20 -16.23 1.97
CA TYR A 26 -3.84 -16.13 2.48
C TYR A 26 -3.75 -15.52 3.89
N GLY A 27 -4.87 -15.04 4.45
CA GLY A 27 -4.93 -14.42 5.76
C GLY A 27 -5.83 -13.17 5.83
N ASP A 28 -6.02 -12.68 7.04
CA ASP A 28 -6.79 -11.48 7.35
C ASP A 28 -5.92 -10.23 7.23
N PHE A 29 -5.87 -9.65 6.04
CA PHE A 29 -5.12 -8.42 5.82
C PHE A 29 -5.93 -7.20 6.28
N ARG A 30 -5.21 -6.14 6.61
CA ARG A 30 -5.75 -4.80 6.77
C ARG A 30 -5.23 -3.95 5.61
N ILE A 31 -6.15 -3.38 4.86
CA ILE A 31 -5.86 -2.55 3.68
C ILE A 31 -5.96 -1.09 4.09
N ARG A 32 -4.94 -0.30 3.71
CA ARG A 32 -4.92 1.15 3.89
C ARG A 32 -4.59 1.86 2.60
N VAL A 33 -5.31 2.95 2.30
CA VAL A 33 -5.07 3.78 1.12
C VAL A 33 -4.33 5.06 1.49
N PHE A 34 -3.41 5.44 0.62
CA PHE A 34 -2.53 6.58 0.73
C PHE A 34 -2.63 7.39 -0.56
N HIS A 35 -3.12 8.62 -0.46
CA HIS A 35 -3.28 9.48 -1.63
C HIS A 35 -1.99 10.26 -1.90
N GLU A 36 -1.54 10.24 -3.15
CA GLU A 36 -0.41 11.04 -3.62
C GLU A 36 -0.93 12.28 -4.34
N ASP A 37 -0.85 13.45 -3.69
CA ASP A 37 -1.38 14.72 -4.21
C ASP A 37 -0.69 15.18 -5.52
N SER A 38 0.57 14.79 -5.72
CA SER A 38 1.39 15.23 -6.86
C SER A 38 1.00 14.53 -8.18
N THR A 39 0.61 13.26 -8.11
CA THR A 39 0.25 12.43 -9.26
C THR A 39 -1.26 12.19 -9.36
N GLY A 40 -1.97 12.35 -8.24
CA GLY A 40 -3.39 12.02 -8.10
C GLY A 40 -3.65 10.52 -7.96
N PHE A 41 -2.61 9.69 -7.76
CA PHE A 41 -2.76 8.25 -7.61
C PHE A 41 -3.03 7.85 -6.15
N ASP A 42 -3.82 6.78 -6.00
CA ASP A 42 -4.07 6.13 -4.73
C ASP A 42 -3.18 4.89 -4.60
N HIS A 43 -2.28 4.93 -3.62
CA HIS A 43 -1.41 3.81 -3.27
C HIS A 43 -2.05 3.00 -2.13
N VAL A 44 -1.77 1.71 -2.09
CA VAL A 44 -2.38 0.81 -1.11
C VAL A 44 -1.31 0.05 -0.34
N ALA A 45 -1.44 0.00 0.98
CA ALA A 45 -0.65 -0.87 1.84
C ALA A 45 -1.52 -1.99 2.44
N LEU A 46 -1.05 -3.22 2.33
CA LEU A 46 -1.62 -4.39 2.99
C LEU A 46 -0.74 -4.75 4.18
N THR A 47 -1.34 -4.85 5.35
CA THR A 47 -0.64 -5.23 6.59
C THR A 47 -1.28 -6.49 7.17
N LEU A 48 -0.46 -7.35 7.78
CA LEU A 48 -0.90 -8.62 8.36
C LEU A 48 -0.36 -8.72 9.79
N GLY A 49 -1.25 -8.87 10.76
CA GLY A 49 -0.88 -9.04 12.17
C GLY A 49 -0.31 -7.77 12.83
N ASP A 50 0.42 -7.98 13.92
CA ASP A 50 1.09 -6.92 14.68
C ASP A 50 2.57 -6.81 14.26
N MET A 51 2.99 -5.60 13.95
CA MET A 51 4.34 -5.28 13.47
C MET A 51 5.21 -4.61 14.57
N ALA A 52 4.72 -4.51 15.80
CA ALA A 52 5.44 -3.90 16.93
C ALA A 52 6.47 -4.84 17.61
N GLY A 53 6.70 -6.03 17.03
CA GLY A 53 7.67 -7.00 17.54
C GLY A 53 9.14 -6.59 17.37
N PRO A 54 10.07 -7.31 18.03
CA PRO A 54 11.51 -7.07 17.89
C PRO A 54 12.08 -7.53 16.54
N ASP A 55 11.35 -8.39 15.82
CA ASP A 55 11.77 -8.95 14.55
C ASP A 55 11.53 -7.97 13.39
N PRO A 56 12.39 -7.97 12.35
CA PRO A 56 12.20 -7.11 11.19
C PRO A 56 10.92 -7.48 10.44
N VAL A 57 10.15 -6.46 10.06
CA VAL A 57 8.92 -6.63 9.27
C VAL A 57 9.25 -7.00 7.83
N LEU A 58 8.63 -8.07 7.32
CA LEU A 58 8.75 -8.41 5.90
C LEU A 58 7.98 -7.39 5.06
N VAL A 59 8.68 -6.69 4.17
CA VAL A 59 8.11 -5.69 3.28
C VAL A 59 8.28 -6.12 1.83
N ARG A 60 7.20 -5.99 1.05
CA ARG A 60 7.21 -6.15 -0.39
C ARG A 60 6.60 -4.92 -1.05
N VAL A 61 7.37 -4.28 -1.93
CA VAL A 61 6.87 -3.22 -2.81
C VAL A 61 6.49 -3.84 -4.14
N HIS A 62 5.27 -3.60 -4.58
CA HIS A 62 4.72 -4.11 -5.84
C HIS A 62 4.17 -2.94 -6.64
N SER A 63 4.56 -2.84 -7.91
CA SER A 63 3.94 -1.90 -8.84
C SER A 63 2.65 -2.50 -9.35
N GLU A 64 1.57 -1.73 -9.31
CA GLU A 64 0.28 -2.13 -9.85
C GLU A 64 0.45 -2.56 -11.32
N CYS A 65 -0.06 -3.75 -11.64
CA CYS A 65 -0.14 -4.25 -12.99
C CYS A 65 -1.52 -4.85 -13.15
N LEU A 66 -2.49 -4.04 -13.60
CA LEU A 66 -3.90 -4.46 -13.71
C LEU A 66 -4.07 -5.80 -14.44
N THR A 67 -3.32 -6.03 -15.52
CA THR A 67 -3.41 -7.26 -16.31
C THR A 67 -2.87 -8.48 -15.56
N GLY A 68 -1.78 -8.33 -14.81
CA GLY A 68 -1.23 -9.41 -13.98
C GLY A 68 -2.04 -9.66 -12.71
N ASP A 69 -2.40 -8.58 -12.02
CA ASP A 69 -2.98 -8.62 -10.68
C ASP A 69 -4.49 -8.95 -10.69
N ALA A 70 -5.25 -8.42 -11.64
CA ALA A 70 -6.70 -8.63 -11.71
C ALA A 70 -7.12 -9.65 -12.78
N PHE A 71 -6.41 -9.69 -13.91
CA PHE A 71 -6.76 -10.57 -15.04
C PHE A 71 -5.90 -11.84 -15.13
N GLY A 72 -4.91 -12.02 -14.24
CA GLY A 72 -4.07 -13.21 -14.20
C GLY A 72 -3.24 -13.40 -15.47
N SER A 73 -2.84 -12.32 -16.13
CA SER A 73 -1.99 -12.37 -17.33
C SER A 73 -0.69 -13.11 -17.01
N LEU A 74 -0.39 -14.14 -17.80
CA LEU A 74 0.80 -14.98 -17.73
C LEU A 74 2.00 -14.35 -18.43
#